data_AF-A0A533SP81-F1
#
_entry.id   AF-A0A533SP81-F1
#
_cell.length_a   1.000
_cell.length_b   1.000
_cell.length_c   1.000
_cell.angle_alpha   90.00
_cell.angle_beta   90.00
_cell.angle_gamma   90.00
#
_symmetry.space_group_name_H-M   'P 1'
#
loop_
_entity.id
_entity.type
_entity.pdbx_description
1 polymer ?
#
loop_
_entity_poly.entity_id
_entity_poly.type
_entity_poly.pdbx_seq_one_letter_code
_entity_poly.pdbx_strand_id
1 'polypeptide(L)'
;MADNRGGKRESEAESPGGSPFLRLIFPSVYGASLLGGLFSPGHPAWLSVSALGVYIVYLIWRVYAIFTEHARKNMTGGAVARAMELGLLAVFGLGTAFQLIPEISPWWLHLHAAVFVLVAAVARWPEIIFLSLSALVVGKLSPGVLGENWLPSFIGLTSISLFSSIAVSIERRRVGQLKKRMERMRLDSERKSDSLLESESAAARLEQAQKAAMAELREAVEANSCLLVLKTPQGSLYIKHIIGEVGDVDYEARVKLKGTAFHWIAGNKRELINLEVSDPQKALGYYDSNIAIKSFVGVPLFTGERVEGILAVDSLKENAFSSDKMPIIRLAARQLASMMDHSREIEQASTQINDLRTFREYSKLLSSSPLPRDLPTLTLNIIKERMGPDFCALSFVADKGEMEALAVWSRDEEEIRRGPFKSEGSLAQWVLDNNKDIYLPKKEDMPPKPLLSPEIEVKKRETALIHPISSRSVAVGVLVAGWDEPCAVDQSAMDFCGILLRQLALAILHTRDADRLRKAHPIDEITGLFSHCGFISLLDHEARRNRRYGRGLSIIIFDVDQFKKIAETYGQEPLSSLVSGMGRLVSSDLR
;
A
#
# COMPACT_ATOMS: atom_id res chain seq x y z
N MET A 1 19.76 6.22 32.25
CA MET A 1 18.80 7.12 32.93
C MET A 1 17.43 6.82 32.35
N ALA A 2 16.55 6.27 33.19
CA ALA A 2 15.17 5.97 32.84
C ALA A 2 14.36 7.28 32.76
N ASP A 3 13.50 7.42 31.77
CA ASP A 3 12.33 8.29 31.90
C ASP A 3 11.08 7.47 31.61
N ASN A 4 10.43 7.14 32.72
CA ASN A 4 9.20 6.40 32.84
C ASN A 4 8.11 7.44 33.09
N ARG A 5 7.39 7.83 32.04
CA ARG A 5 6.15 8.63 32.10
C ARG A 5 5.21 7.98 31.10
N GLY A 6 4.10 7.37 31.46
CA GLY A 6 3.20 7.66 32.57
C GLY A 6 1.84 7.29 32.00
N GLY A 7 1.41 6.06 32.26
CA GLY A 7 0.15 5.54 31.77
C GLY A 7 -1.00 6.40 32.27
N LYS A 8 -1.64 7.14 31.35
CA LYS A 8 -3.00 7.62 31.56
C LYS A 8 -3.90 6.38 31.52
N ARG A 9 -4.22 5.87 32.71
CA ARG A 9 -5.48 5.16 32.93
C ARG A 9 -6.57 6.14 32.53
N GLU A 10 -7.17 5.92 31.37
CA GLU A 10 -8.47 6.49 31.05
C GLU A 10 -9.41 6.07 32.18
N SER A 11 -9.85 7.05 32.96
CA SER A 11 -10.93 6.89 33.92
C SER A 11 -12.13 6.37 33.15
N GLU A 12 -12.55 5.15 33.48
CA GLU A 12 -13.86 4.63 33.11
C GLU A 12 -14.89 5.67 33.54
N ALA A 13 -15.38 6.43 32.56
CA ALA A 13 -16.56 7.25 32.74
C ALA A 13 -17.70 6.29 33.05
N GLU A 14 -18.17 6.30 34.30
CA GLU A 14 -19.36 5.58 34.73
C GLU A 14 -20.49 5.87 33.73
N SER A 15 -20.92 4.82 33.03
CA SER A 15 -22.10 4.87 32.19
C SER A 15 -23.32 5.13 33.08
N PRO A 16 -24.37 5.82 32.58
CA PRO A 16 -25.57 6.14 33.37
C PRO A 16 -26.48 4.92 33.62
N GLY A 17 -25.92 3.71 33.66
CA GLY A 17 -26.64 2.48 33.97
C GLY A 17 -26.46 2.13 35.44
N GLY A 18 -27.50 2.39 36.26
CA GLY A 18 -27.54 2.26 37.72
C GLY A 18 -26.69 1.17 38.37
N SER A 19 -26.27 1.47 39.61
CA SER A 19 -25.25 0.74 40.37
C SER A 19 -25.42 -0.79 40.28
N PRO A 20 -24.33 -1.57 40.18
CA PRO A 20 -24.37 -3.03 40.17
C PRO A 20 -25.21 -3.63 41.31
N PHE A 21 -25.30 -2.89 42.41
CA PHE A 21 -26.07 -3.21 43.60
C PHE A 21 -27.60 -3.21 43.36
N LEU A 22 -28.13 -2.22 42.64
CA LEU A 22 -29.56 -2.14 42.31
C LEU A 22 -30.03 -3.23 41.34
N ARG A 23 -29.12 -3.72 40.47
CA ARG A 23 -29.41 -4.71 39.41
C ARG A 23 -29.82 -6.08 39.95
N LEU A 24 -29.31 -6.46 41.13
CA LEU A 24 -29.60 -7.77 41.75
C LEU A 24 -30.70 -7.69 42.81
N ILE A 25 -30.87 -6.55 43.47
CA ILE A 25 -31.86 -6.40 44.55
C ILE A 25 -33.29 -6.52 44.02
N PHE A 26 -33.62 -5.86 42.90
CA PHE A 26 -34.98 -5.85 42.38
C PHE A 26 -35.50 -7.26 41.98
N PRO A 27 -34.74 -8.05 41.19
CA PRO A 27 -35.10 -9.44 40.90
C PRO A 27 -35.16 -10.33 42.15
N SER A 28 -34.25 -10.13 43.11
CA SER A 28 -34.19 -10.95 44.33
C SER A 28 -35.34 -10.67 45.30
N VAL A 29 -35.69 -9.40 45.51
CA VAL A 29 -36.83 -9.00 46.35
C VAL A 29 -38.15 -9.44 45.72
N TYR A 30 -38.27 -9.31 44.40
CA TYR A 30 -39.43 -9.80 43.67
C TYR A 30 -39.55 -11.33 43.72
N GLY A 31 -38.43 -12.05 43.49
CA GLY A 31 -38.37 -13.50 43.62
C GLY A 31 -38.71 -13.98 45.03
N ALA A 32 -38.23 -13.31 46.08
CA ALA A 32 -38.59 -13.63 47.46
C ALA A 32 -40.09 -13.40 47.74
N SER A 33 -40.68 -12.35 47.15
CA SER A 33 -42.12 -12.07 47.25
C SER A 33 -42.97 -13.12 46.52
N LEU A 34 -42.48 -13.60 45.37
CA LEU A 34 -43.08 -14.71 44.62
C LEU A 34 -43.05 -16.01 45.42
N LEU A 35 -41.89 -16.33 46.01
CA LEU A 35 -41.70 -17.53 46.83
C LEU A 35 -42.44 -17.48 48.17
N GLY A 36 -42.65 -16.28 48.73
CA GLY A 36 -43.41 -16.04 49.96
C GLY A 36 -44.93 -16.11 49.79
N GLY A 37 -45.44 -16.43 48.58
CA GLY A 37 -46.87 -16.62 48.34
C GLY A 37 -47.68 -15.33 48.25
N LEU A 38 -47.04 -14.16 48.09
CA LEU A 38 -47.70 -12.85 48.03
C LEU A 38 -48.73 -12.72 46.89
N PHE A 39 -48.65 -13.60 45.89
CA PHE A 39 -49.52 -13.66 44.71
C PHE A 39 -50.50 -14.86 44.75
N SER A 40 -50.60 -15.57 45.88
CA SER A 40 -51.57 -16.67 46.07
C SER A 40 -53.00 -16.15 46.33
N PRO A 41 -54.05 -16.98 46.18
CA PRO A 41 -55.47 -16.57 46.20
C PRO A 41 -56.04 -15.92 47.49
N GLY A 42 -55.22 -15.41 48.41
CA GLY A 42 -55.63 -14.78 49.69
C GLY A 42 -55.25 -13.30 49.85
N HIS A 43 -54.57 -12.69 48.88
CA HIS A 43 -54.15 -11.29 48.94
C HIS A 43 -54.97 -10.37 48.02
N PRO A 44 -55.07 -9.06 48.29
CA PRO A 44 -55.83 -8.13 47.45
C PRO A 44 -55.31 -8.11 46.01
N ALA A 45 -56.17 -8.40 45.03
CA ALA A 45 -55.80 -8.52 43.62
C ALA A 45 -55.13 -7.25 43.03
N TRP A 46 -55.44 -6.06 43.56
CA TRP A 46 -54.81 -4.82 43.12
C TRP A 46 -53.32 -4.75 43.48
N LEU A 47 -52.91 -5.35 44.60
CA LEU A 47 -51.52 -5.35 45.08
C LEU A 47 -50.63 -6.24 44.21
N SER A 48 -51.13 -7.43 43.87
CA SER A 48 -50.44 -8.38 42.99
C SER A 48 -50.34 -7.87 41.55
N VAL A 49 -51.40 -7.27 41.01
CA VAL A 49 -51.39 -6.66 39.68
C VAL A 49 -50.45 -5.45 39.62
N SER A 50 -50.41 -4.61 40.66
CA SER A 50 -49.52 -3.45 40.72
C SER A 50 -48.05 -3.86 40.81
N ALA A 51 -47.72 -4.86 41.64
CA ALA A 51 -46.37 -5.40 41.76
C ALA A 51 -45.88 -6.04 40.45
N LEU A 52 -46.75 -6.78 39.75
CA LEU A 52 -46.45 -7.33 38.44
C LEU A 52 -46.26 -6.23 37.39
N GLY A 53 -47.09 -5.18 37.40
CA GLY A 53 -46.96 -4.05 36.48
C GLY A 53 -45.62 -3.33 36.60
N VAL A 54 -45.20 -3.03 37.83
CA VAL A 54 -43.88 -2.42 38.12
C VAL A 54 -42.74 -3.32 37.63
N TYR A 55 -42.87 -4.63 37.83
CA TYR A 55 -41.89 -5.61 37.39
C TYR A 55 -41.78 -5.73 35.87
N ILE A 56 -42.90 -5.75 35.15
CA ILE A 56 -42.93 -5.80 33.68
C ILE A 56 -42.30 -4.53 33.10
N VAL A 57 -42.61 -3.35 33.66
CA VAL A 57 -42.00 -2.08 33.23
C VAL A 57 -40.49 -2.10 33.44
N TYR A 58 -40.02 -2.60 34.58
CA TYR A 58 -38.58 -2.79 34.84
C TYR A 58 -37.93 -3.76 33.83
N LEU A 59 -38.58 -4.89 33.54
CA LEU A 59 -38.10 -5.90 32.61
C LEU A 59 -37.98 -5.35 31.18
N ILE A 60 -39.00 -4.63 30.69
CA ILE A 60 -39.00 -4.00 29.36
C ILE A 60 -37.90 -2.95 29.26
N TRP A 61 -37.77 -2.07 30.26
CA TRP A 61 -36.73 -1.05 30.29
C TRP A 61 -35.31 -1.66 30.26
N ARG A 62 -35.09 -2.76 30.97
CA ARG A 62 -33.78 -3.44 31.01
C ARG A 62 -33.46 -4.18 29.72
N VAL A 63 -34.43 -4.87 29.11
CA VAL A 63 -34.24 -5.49 27.78
C VAL A 63 -33.83 -4.43 26.76
N TYR A 64 -34.54 -3.30 26.75
CA TYR A 64 -34.22 -2.17 25.87
C TYR A 64 -32.80 -1.61 26.12
N ALA A 65 -32.39 -1.43 27.37
CA ALA A 65 -31.06 -0.94 27.73
C ALA A 65 -29.94 -1.86 27.24
N ILE A 66 -30.10 -3.19 27.34
CA ILE A 66 -29.07 -4.16 26.93
C ILE A 66 -28.90 -4.21 25.40
N PHE A 67 -30.00 -4.18 24.64
CA PHE A 67 -29.95 -4.15 23.18
C PHE A 67 -29.34 -2.85 22.63
N THR A 68 -29.59 -1.71 23.29
CA THR A 68 -29.02 -0.41 22.91
C THR A 68 -27.54 -0.27 23.31
N GLU A 69 -27.09 -0.89 24.41
CA GLU A 69 -25.68 -0.96 24.81
C GLU A 69 -24.87 -1.86 23.85
N HIS A 70 -25.43 -2.99 23.40
CA HIS A 70 -24.77 -3.91 22.45
C HIS A 70 -24.49 -3.28 21.08
N ALA A 71 -25.31 -2.31 20.67
CA ALA A 71 -25.09 -1.55 19.44
C ALA A 71 -23.94 -0.52 19.54
N ARG A 72 -23.51 -0.15 20.75
CA ARG A 72 -22.44 0.83 21.01
C ARG A 72 -21.18 0.16 21.58
N LYS A 73 -20.42 -0.52 20.71
CA LYS A 73 -18.99 -0.92 20.84
C LYS A 73 -18.52 -1.72 22.08
N ASN A 74 -17.70 -2.74 21.78
CA ASN A 74 -16.69 -3.41 22.60
C ASN A 74 -16.92 -3.45 24.13
N MET A 75 -17.41 -4.58 24.64
CA MET A 75 -17.37 -4.84 26.08
C MET A 75 -16.56 -6.09 26.42
N THR A 76 -15.45 -5.83 27.09
CA THR A 76 -14.78 -6.73 28.02
C THR A 76 -15.70 -7.01 29.23
N GLY A 77 -15.73 -8.26 29.69
CA GLY A 77 -16.09 -8.65 31.06
C GLY A 77 -17.57 -8.80 31.47
N GLY A 78 -18.52 -8.02 30.96
CA GLY A 78 -19.86 -7.90 31.58
C GLY A 78 -21.03 -8.69 30.95
N ALA A 79 -20.80 -9.49 29.90
CA ALA A 79 -21.90 -10.14 29.16
C ALA A 79 -22.61 -11.25 29.97
N VAL A 80 -21.86 -11.95 30.82
CA VAL A 80 -22.32 -13.13 31.58
C VAL A 80 -23.33 -12.74 32.65
N ALA A 81 -23.03 -11.72 33.47
CA ALA A 81 -23.92 -11.25 34.52
C ALA A 81 -25.25 -10.71 33.97
N ARG A 82 -25.22 -10.04 32.82
CA ARG A 82 -26.41 -9.49 32.15
C ARG A 82 -27.33 -10.56 31.58
N ALA A 83 -26.77 -11.63 31.00
CA ALA A 83 -27.54 -12.76 30.50
C ALA A 83 -28.21 -13.56 31.65
N MET A 84 -27.51 -13.72 32.78
CA MET A 84 -28.08 -14.33 33.98
C MET A 84 -29.22 -13.49 34.57
N GLU A 85 -29.04 -12.17 34.69
CA GLU A 85 -30.06 -11.23 35.19
C GLU A 85 -31.34 -11.31 34.34
N LEU A 86 -31.21 -11.27 33.02
CA LEU A 86 -32.34 -11.38 32.07
C LEU A 86 -33.09 -12.72 32.16
N GLY A 87 -32.35 -13.84 32.23
CA GLY A 87 -32.96 -15.16 32.34
C GLY A 87 -33.69 -15.35 33.67
N LEU A 88 -33.11 -14.89 34.79
CA LEU A 88 -33.75 -14.92 36.10
C LEU A 88 -35.02 -14.07 36.13
N LEU A 89 -34.96 -12.88 35.51
CA LEU A 89 -36.07 -11.96 35.41
C LEU A 89 -37.23 -12.55 34.59
N ALA A 90 -36.92 -13.19 33.46
CA ALA A 90 -37.92 -13.84 32.62
C ALA A 90 -38.59 -15.04 33.33
N VAL A 91 -37.81 -15.87 34.01
CA VAL A 91 -38.31 -17.04 34.78
C VAL A 91 -39.26 -16.60 35.89
N PHE A 92 -38.91 -15.57 36.66
CA PHE A 92 -39.79 -15.06 37.72
C PHE A 92 -41.04 -14.34 37.17
N GLY A 93 -40.91 -13.60 36.08
CA GLY A 93 -42.05 -12.97 35.39
C GLY A 93 -43.06 -14.01 34.92
N LEU A 94 -42.57 -15.08 34.28
CA LEU A 94 -43.41 -16.21 33.87
C LEU A 94 -44.05 -16.90 35.08
N GLY A 95 -43.25 -17.19 36.12
CA GLY A 95 -43.73 -17.77 37.37
C GLY A 95 -44.90 -17.00 37.99
N THR A 96 -44.86 -15.67 37.93
CA THR A 96 -45.95 -14.81 38.43
C THR A 96 -47.19 -14.90 37.55
N ALA A 97 -47.01 -14.89 36.23
CA ALA A 97 -48.13 -14.98 35.28
C ALA A 97 -48.94 -16.27 35.48
N PHE A 98 -48.29 -17.40 35.79
CA PHE A 98 -49.00 -18.66 36.07
C PHE A 98 -49.76 -18.66 37.40
N GLN A 99 -49.30 -17.90 38.40
CA GLN A 99 -50.04 -17.76 39.66
C GLN A 99 -51.29 -16.89 39.49
N LEU A 100 -51.23 -15.89 38.61
CA LEU A 100 -52.34 -14.95 38.37
C LEU A 100 -53.36 -15.44 37.33
N ILE A 101 -52.92 -16.25 36.35
CA ILE A 101 -53.77 -16.77 35.28
C ILE A 101 -53.56 -18.30 35.23
N PRO A 102 -54.31 -19.08 36.02
CA PRO A 102 -54.12 -20.53 36.09
C PRO A 102 -54.33 -21.26 34.76
N GLU A 103 -55.11 -20.67 33.84
CA GLU A 103 -55.44 -21.24 32.52
C GLU A 103 -54.23 -21.42 31.59
N ILE A 104 -53.17 -20.62 31.77
CA ILE A 104 -51.93 -20.73 30.98
C ILE A 104 -50.91 -21.72 31.59
N SER A 105 -51.18 -22.27 32.78
CA SER A 105 -50.31 -23.26 33.45
C SER A 105 -49.90 -24.45 32.56
N PRO A 106 -50.77 -25.02 31.68
CA PRO A 106 -50.38 -26.13 30.80
C PRO A 106 -49.25 -25.78 29.81
N TRP A 107 -49.06 -24.50 29.50
CA TRP A 107 -48.05 -24.01 28.55
C TRP A 107 -46.70 -23.67 29.21
N TRP A 108 -46.59 -23.84 30.52
CA TRP A 108 -45.43 -23.46 31.33
C TRP A 108 -44.10 -23.98 30.77
N LEU A 109 -44.08 -25.25 30.36
CA LEU A 109 -42.87 -25.91 29.87
C LEU A 109 -42.40 -25.32 28.54
N HIS A 110 -43.33 -25.06 27.62
CA HIS A 110 -43.03 -24.53 26.29
C HIS A 110 -42.51 -23.09 26.36
N LEU A 111 -43.13 -22.26 27.21
CA LEU A 111 -42.72 -20.87 27.37
C LEU A 111 -41.36 -20.75 28.10
N HIS A 112 -41.11 -21.57 29.11
CA HIS A 112 -39.78 -21.63 29.75
C HIS A 112 -38.71 -22.15 28.78
N ALA A 113 -39.00 -23.18 27.98
CA ALA A 113 -38.07 -23.71 26.98
C ALA A 113 -37.68 -22.65 25.94
N ALA A 114 -38.63 -21.85 25.47
CA ALA A 114 -38.37 -20.77 24.51
C ALA A 114 -37.43 -19.69 25.08
N VAL A 115 -37.67 -19.25 26.33
CA VAL A 115 -36.78 -18.31 27.03
C VAL A 115 -35.39 -18.92 27.22
N PHE A 116 -35.34 -20.22 27.53
CA PHE A 116 -34.09 -20.94 27.74
C PHE A 116 -33.22 -20.99 26.48
N VAL A 117 -33.81 -21.32 25.33
CA VAL A 117 -33.11 -21.35 24.03
C VAL A 117 -32.54 -19.97 23.70
N LEU A 118 -33.29 -18.91 23.98
CA LEU A 118 -32.88 -17.54 23.69
C LEU A 118 -31.71 -17.08 24.58
N VAL A 119 -31.68 -17.49 25.85
CA VAL A 119 -30.59 -17.17 26.80
C VAL A 119 -29.36 -18.06 26.59
N ALA A 120 -29.55 -19.32 26.21
CA ALA A 120 -28.45 -20.27 25.96
C ALA A 120 -27.53 -19.83 24.81
N ALA A 121 -28.03 -19.05 23.84
CA ALA A 121 -27.23 -18.47 22.77
C ALA A 121 -26.10 -17.54 23.26
N VAL A 122 -26.24 -17.00 24.48
CA VAL A 122 -25.36 -15.96 25.04
C VAL A 122 -24.61 -16.42 26.30
N ALA A 123 -25.14 -17.41 27.04
CA ALA A 123 -24.60 -17.90 28.32
C ALA A 123 -23.43 -18.90 28.18
N ARG A 124 -22.70 -19.18 29.27
CA ARG A 124 -21.69 -20.27 29.35
C ARG A 124 -22.26 -21.44 30.18
N TRP A 125 -21.46 -22.49 30.38
CA TRP A 125 -21.88 -23.75 31.00
C TRP A 125 -22.37 -23.62 32.46
N PRO A 126 -21.67 -22.92 33.38
CA PRO A 126 -22.14 -22.78 34.77
C PRO A 126 -23.48 -22.04 34.91
N GLU A 127 -23.74 -21.09 34.02
CA GLU A 127 -24.89 -20.19 34.10
C GLU A 127 -26.18 -20.87 33.63
N ILE A 128 -26.06 -21.75 32.64
CA ILE A 128 -27.14 -22.63 32.17
C ILE A 128 -27.63 -23.55 33.29
N ILE A 129 -26.70 -24.14 34.06
CA ILE A 129 -27.03 -25.01 35.19
C ILE A 129 -27.79 -24.21 36.26
N PHE A 130 -27.33 -22.99 36.55
CA PHE A 130 -27.98 -22.12 37.53
C PHE A 130 -29.39 -21.68 37.10
N LEU A 131 -29.58 -21.33 35.82
CA LEU A 131 -30.90 -20.97 35.27
C LEU A 131 -31.86 -22.17 35.25
N SER A 132 -31.34 -23.37 35.03
CA SER A 132 -32.14 -24.60 35.08
C SER A 132 -32.58 -24.90 36.53
N LEU A 133 -31.69 -24.66 37.49
CA LEU A 133 -31.96 -24.84 38.92
C LEU A 133 -32.98 -23.80 39.44
N SER A 134 -32.94 -22.56 38.97
CA SER A 134 -33.92 -21.54 39.35
C SER A 134 -35.31 -21.84 38.78
N ALA A 135 -35.40 -22.31 37.53
CA ALA A 135 -36.65 -22.79 36.94
C ALA A 135 -37.24 -23.98 37.71
N LEU A 136 -36.40 -24.89 38.21
CA LEU A 136 -36.81 -26.00 39.08
C LEU A 136 -37.43 -25.51 40.40
N VAL A 137 -36.79 -24.54 41.05
CA VAL A 137 -37.27 -23.95 42.31
C VAL A 137 -38.62 -23.27 42.12
N VAL A 138 -38.79 -22.50 41.05
CA VAL A 138 -40.05 -21.81 40.72
C VAL A 138 -41.16 -22.82 40.37
N GLY A 139 -40.84 -23.87 39.61
CA GLY A 139 -41.80 -24.93 39.28
C GLY A 139 -42.30 -25.70 40.50
N LYS A 140 -41.42 -25.94 41.50
CA LYS A 140 -41.79 -26.65 42.73
C LYS A 140 -42.62 -25.80 43.70
N LEU A 141 -42.43 -24.49 43.70
CA LEU A 141 -43.04 -23.57 44.67
C LEU A 141 -44.30 -22.86 44.14
N SER A 142 -44.67 -23.05 42.86
CA SER A 142 -45.87 -22.44 42.28
C SER A 142 -47.09 -23.38 42.41
N PRO A 143 -48.14 -23.01 43.18
CA PRO A 143 -49.27 -23.89 43.48
C PRO A 143 -50.08 -24.36 42.25
N GLY A 144 -50.04 -23.60 41.15
CA GLY A 144 -50.75 -23.93 39.91
C GLY A 144 -50.02 -24.90 38.96
N VAL A 145 -48.77 -25.24 39.26
CA VAL A 145 -47.90 -26.13 38.45
C VAL A 145 -47.78 -27.53 39.09
N LEU A 146 -48.54 -27.79 40.17
CA LEU A 146 -48.58 -29.07 40.88
C LEU A 146 -49.28 -30.17 40.08
N GLY A 147 -48.57 -30.71 39.08
CA GLY A 147 -48.84 -32.02 38.47
C GLY A 147 -47.59 -32.91 38.54
N GLU A 148 -47.77 -34.25 38.43
CA GLU A 148 -46.73 -35.29 38.59
C GLU A 148 -45.55 -35.22 37.59
N ASN A 149 -45.49 -34.24 36.70
CA ASN A 149 -44.58 -34.19 35.54
C ASN A 149 -43.42 -33.17 35.65
N TRP A 150 -43.08 -32.72 36.86
CA TRP A 150 -41.99 -31.75 37.07
C TRP A 150 -40.59 -32.32 36.74
N LEU A 151 -40.36 -33.60 37.05
CA LEU A 151 -39.05 -34.24 36.87
C LEU A 151 -38.70 -34.48 35.38
N PRO A 152 -39.61 -35.02 34.53
CA PRO A 152 -39.38 -35.10 33.09
C PRO A 152 -39.16 -33.73 32.43
N SER A 153 -39.88 -32.70 32.90
CA SER A 153 -39.78 -31.32 32.41
C SER A 153 -38.40 -30.70 32.68
N PHE A 154 -37.85 -30.92 33.87
CA PHE A 154 -36.50 -30.50 34.24
C PHE A 154 -35.43 -31.20 33.37
N ILE A 155 -35.57 -32.50 33.14
CA ILE A 155 -34.66 -33.27 32.28
C ILE A 155 -34.73 -32.78 30.83
N GLY A 156 -35.91 -32.41 30.32
CA GLY A 156 -36.08 -31.86 28.98
C GLY A 156 -35.39 -30.51 28.79
N LEU A 157 -35.57 -29.57 29.73
CA LEU A 157 -34.97 -28.22 29.65
C LEU A 157 -33.44 -28.25 29.76
N THR A 158 -32.91 -29.07 30.66
CA THR A 158 -31.46 -29.25 30.81
C THR A 158 -30.84 -29.89 29.56
N SER A 159 -31.52 -30.86 28.94
CA SER A 159 -31.09 -31.49 27.69
C SER A 159 -31.07 -30.49 26.52
N ILE A 160 -32.14 -29.71 26.33
CA ILE A 160 -32.21 -28.67 25.27
C ILE A 160 -31.06 -27.67 25.44
N SER A 161 -30.76 -27.28 26.68
CA SER A 161 -29.65 -26.36 26.93
C SER A 161 -28.27 -26.96 26.70
N LEU A 162 -28.10 -28.25 26.99
CA LEU A 162 -26.86 -28.96 26.74
C LEU A 162 -26.57 -29.02 25.24
N PHE A 163 -27.58 -29.36 24.42
CA PHE A 163 -27.45 -29.43 22.97
C PHE A 163 -27.20 -28.05 22.33
N SER A 164 -27.93 -27.01 22.76
CA SER A 164 -27.72 -25.64 22.26
C SER A 164 -26.32 -25.11 22.58
N SER A 165 -25.81 -25.39 23.78
CA SER A 165 -24.45 -25.03 24.22
C SER A 165 -23.36 -25.71 23.40
N ILE A 166 -23.53 -27.00 23.09
CA ILE A 166 -22.58 -27.77 22.28
C ILE A 166 -22.49 -27.16 20.89
N ALA A 167 -23.63 -26.88 20.24
CA ALA A 167 -23.69 -26.26 18.91
C ALA A 167 -22.97 -24.90 18.86
N VAL A 168 -23.24 -24.01 19.82
CA VAL A 168 -22.59 -22.69 19.90
C VAL A 168 -21.09 -22.81 20.19
N SER A 169 -20.67 -23.80 20.99
CA SER A 169 -19.25 -24.02 21.31
C SER A 169 -18.43 -24.48 20.10
N ILE A 170 -19.02 -25.29 19.22
CA ILE A 170 -18.40 -25.78 17.99
C ILE A 170 -18.13 -24.61 17.05
N GLU A 171 -19.11 -23.73 16.86
CA GLU A 171 -18.99 -22.57 15.98
C GLU A 171 -17.93 -21.57 16.49
N ARG A 172 -17.91 -21.30 17.81
CA ARG A 172 -16.88 -20.44 18.43
C ARG A 172 -15.48 -21.04 18.31
N ARG A 173 -15.33 -22.37 18.41
CA ARG A 173 -14.04 -23.04 18.22
C ARG A 173 -13.55 -22.91 16.77
N ARG A 174 -14.45 -23.05 15.78
CA ARG A 174 -14.12 -22.93 14.35
C ARG A 174 -13.61 -21.53 14.01
N VAL A 175 -14.31 -20.48 14.44
CA VAL A 175 -13.90 -19.08 14.27
C VAL A 175 -12.61 -18.76 15.01
N GLY A 176 -12.44 -19.28 16.24
CA GLY A 176 -11.22 -19.08 17.03
C GLY A 176 -9.98 -19.74 16.43
N GLN A 177 -10.13 -20.92 15.82
CA GLN A 177 -9.03 -21.60 15.14
C GLN A 177 -8.57 -20.86 13.88
N LEU A 178 -9.52 -20.35 13.08
CA LEU A 178 -9.22 -19.49 11.92
C LEU A 178 -8.45 -18.23 12.34
N LYS A 179 -8.93 -17.53 13.38
CA LYS A 179 -8.26 -16.33 13.89
C LYS A 179 -6.82 -16.62 14.35
N LYS A 180 -6.60 -17.73 15.08
CA LYS A 180 -5.26 -18.13 15.54
C LYS A 180 -4.33 -18.54 14.38
N ARG A 181 -4.84 -19.21 13.35
CA ARG A 181 -4.05 -19.56 12.17
C ARG A 181 -3.63 -18.32 11.38
N MET A 182 -4.56 -17.37 11.18
CA MET A 182 -4.27 -16.09 10.53
C MET A 182 -3.25 -15.25 11.31
N GLU A 183 -3.35 -15.25 12.64
CA GLU A 183 -2.40 -14.52 13.51
C GLU A 183 -1.00 -15.14 13.51
N ARG A 184 -0.89 -16.48 13.42
CA ARG A 184 0.41 -17.15 13.21
C ARG A 184 1.01 -16.80 11.86
N MET A 185 0.23 -16.80 10.78
CA MET A 185 0.73 -16.39 9.45
C MET A 185 1.24 -14.96 9.46
N ARG A 186 0.57 -14.05 10.18
CA ARG A 186 1.04 -12.67 10.36
C ARG A 186 2.39 -12.63 11.08
N LEU A 187 2.52 -13.30 12.22
CA LEU A 187 3.75 -13.30 13.01
C LEU A 187 4.93 -13.98 12.30
N ASP A 188 4.68 -15.04 11.53
CA ASP A 188 5.70 -15.68 10.71
C ASP A 188 6.15 -14.80 9.53
N SER A 189 5.27 -13.93 9.01
CA SER A 189 5.65 -12.91 8.03
C SER A 189 6.50 -11.79 8.64
N GLU A 190 6.16 -11.35 9.86
CA GLU A 190 6.88 -10.28 10.57
C GLU A 190 8.27 -10.76 11.05
N ARG A 191 8.41 -12.00 11.54
CA ARG A 191 9.68 -12.55 12.05
C ARG A 191 10.77 -12.78 10.99
N LYS A 192 10.42 -12.91 9.72
CA LYS A 192 11.38 -13.19 8.65
C LYS A 192 11.95 -11.91 8.00
N SER A 193 11.37 -10.74 8.27
CA SER A 193 11.73 -9.45 7.63
C SER A 193 13.11 -8.86 7.99
N ASP A 194 13.95 -9.54 8.77
CA ASP A 194 15.18 -8.97 9.34
C ASP A 194 16.45 -9.07 8.45
N SER A 195 16.36 -9.49 7.18
CA SER A 195 17.54 -9.52 6.30
C SER A 195 17.37 -8.80 4.95
N LEU A 196 18.29 -7.87 4.68
CA LEU A 196 18.25 -6.86 3.61
C LEU A 196 18.38 -7.41 2.17
N LEU A 197 18.54 -8.73 2.00
CA LEU A 197 18.49 -9.40 0.68
C LEU A 197 17.07 -9.86 0.31
N GLU A 198 16.07 -9.61 1.17
CA GLU A 198 14.75 -10.21 1.03
C GLU A 198 13.70 -9.37 0.31
N SER A 199 13.92 -8.13 -0.13
CA SER A 199 12.82 -7.30 -0.66
C SER A 199 12.08 -7.91 -1.86
N GLU A 200 12.81 -8.51 -2.80
CA GLU A 200 12.22 -9.21 -3.95
C GLU A 200 11.51 -10.50 -3.49
N SER A 201 12.06 -11.17 -2.48
CA SER A 201 11.44 -12.35 -1.86
C SER A 201 10.23 -12.00 -0.99
N ALA A 202 10.16 -10.81 -0.40
CA ALA A 202 9.10 -10.37 0.49
C ALA A 202 7.83 -10.03 -0.31
N ALA A 203 7.99 -9.32 -1.43
CA ALA A 203 6.90 -9.09 -2.39
C ALA A 203 6.39 -10.42 -2.94
N ALA A 204 7.28 -11.32 -3.38
CA ALA A 204 6.90 -12.65 -3.88
C ALA A 204 6.19 -13.51 -2.83
N ARG A 205 6.65 -13.51 -1.57
CA ARG A 205 5.99 -14.21 -0.45
C ARG A 205 4.61 -13.63 -0.16
N LEU A 206 4.47 -12.31 -0.21
CA LEU A 206 3.20 -11.66 0.05
C LEU A 206 2.20 -11.94 -1.08
N GLU A 207 2.66 -11.93 -2.32
CA GLU A 207 1.86 -12.36 -3.48
C GLU A 207 1.41 -13.83 -3.32
N GLN A 208 2.33 -14.72 -2.92
CA GLN A 208 2.00 -16.12 -2.65
C GLN A 208 0.99 -16.26 -1.49
N ALA A 209 1.13 -15.45 -0.44
CA ALA A 209 0.19 -15.43 0.67
C ALA A 209 -1.20 -14.90 0.24
N GLN A 210 -1.27 -13.91 -0.65
CA GLN A 210 -2.53 -13.43 -1.22
C GLN A 210 -3.23 -14.55 -2.01
N LYS A 211 -2.51 -15.23 -2.92
CA LYS A 211 -3.04 -16.37 -3.68
C LYS A 211 -3.52 -17.50 -2.76
N ALA A 212 -2.76 -17.81 -1.71
CA ALA A 212 -3.14 -18.84 -0.72
C ALA A 212 -4.40 -18.46 0.05
N ALA A 213 -4.50 -17.21 0.53
CA ALA A 213 -5.70 -16.72 1.23
C ALA A 213 -6.94 -16.72 0.32
N MET A 214 -6.77 -16.38 -0.97
CA MET A 214 -7.84 -16.46 -1.96
C MET A 214 -8.28 -17.91 -2.23
N ALA A 215 -7.34 -18.85 -2.30
CA ALA A 215 -7.64 -20.27 -2.46
C ALA A 215 -8.38 -20.84 -1.25
N GLU A 216 -7.94 -20.52 -0.03
CA GLU A 216 -8.60 -20.93 1.21
C GLU A 216 -10.01 -20.32 1.32
N LEU A 217 -10.17 -19.06 0.93
CA LEU A 217 -11.50 -18.43 0.86
C LEU A 217 -12.41 -19.17 -0.12
N ARG A 218 -11.94 -19.43 -1.34
CA ARG A 218 -12.71 -20.13 -2.38
C ARG A 218 -13.24 -21.46 -1.85
N GLU A 219 -12.39 -22.25 -1.20
CA GLU A 219 -12.76 -23.53 -0.60
C GLU A 219 -13.75 -23.36 0.57
N ALA A 220 -13.48 -22.42 1.48
CA ALA A 220 -14.32 -22.18 2.66
C ALA A 220 -15.75 -21.72 2.33
N VAL A 221 -15.94 -20.99 1.21
CA VAL A 221 -17.28 -20.54 0.78
C VAL A 221 -17.88 -21.41 -0.34
N GLU A 222 -17.17 -22.46 -0.78
CA GLU A 222 -17.57 -23.33 -1.90
C GLU A 222 -17.83 -22.54 -3.20
N ALA A 223 -16.95 -21.56 -3.49
CA ALA A 223 -17.04 -20.74 -4.69
C ALA A 223 -16.42 -21.42 -5.91
N ASN A 224 -16.93 -21.10 -7.10
CA ASN A 224 -16.35 -21.53 -8.37
C ASN A 224 -15.00 -20.83 -8.61
N SER A 225 -14.99 -19.51 -8.53
CA SER A 225 -13.78 -18.69 -8.65
C SER A 225 -13.71 -17.61 -7.57
N CYS A 226 -12.48 -17.17 -7.29
CA CYS A 226 -12.16 -16.06 -6.40
C CYS A 226 -11.22 -15.09 -7.13
N LEU A 227 -11.57 -13.80 -7.17
CA LEU A 227 -10.91 -12.77 -7.95
C LEU A 227 -10.44 -11.63 -7.05
N LEU A 228 -9.23 -11.14 -7.34
CA LEU A 228 -8.70 -9.90 -6.81
C LEU A 228 -8.57 -8.90 -7.95
N VAL A 229 -9.39 -7.85 -7.91
CA VAL A 229 -9.41 -6.78 -8.90
C VAL A 229 -8.83 -5.52 -8.28
N LEU A 230 -7.87 -4.90 -8.95
CA LEU A 230 -7.18 -3.71 -8.46
C LEU A 230 -7.45 -2.50 -9.34
N LYS A 231 -7.34 -1.32 -8.75
CA LYS A 231 -7.42 -0.06 -9.47
C LYS A 231 -6.04 0.37 -9.95
N THR A 232 -5.92 0.75 -11.22
CA THR A 232 -4.71 1.37 -11.77
C THR A 232 -4.58 2.82 -11.30
N PRO A 233 -3.39 3.44 -11.41
CA PRO A 233 -3.22 4.87 -11.16
C PRO A 233 -4.15 5.75 -12.01
N GLN A 234 -4.47 5.36 -13.25
CA GLN A 234 -5.41 6.09 -14.11
C GLN A 234 -6.89 5.86 -13.74
N GLY A 235 -7.17 4.95 -12.81
CA GLY A 235 -8.50 4.67 -12.28
C GLY A 235 -9.30 3.60 -13.02
N SER A 236 -8.70 2.92 -14.01
CA SER A 236 -9.26 1.70 -14.57
C SER A 236 -9.11 0.52 -13.60
N LEU A 237 -9.91 -0.51 -13.74
CA LEU A 237 -9.84 -1.73 -12.93
C LEU A 237 -9.21 -2.85 -13.77
N TYR A 238 -8.38 -3.68 -13.15
CA TYR A 238 -7.77 -4.85 -13.79
C TYR A 238 -7.73 -6.03 -12.82
N ILE A 239 -7.75 -7.25 -13.36
CA ILE A 239 -7.69 -8.47 -12.56
C ILE A 239 -6.21 -8.72 -12.21
N LYS A 240 -5.88 -8.69 -10.93
CA LYS A 240 -4.52 -8.97 -10.44
C LYS A 240 -4.32 -10.47 -10.25
N HIS A 241 -5.29 -11.15 -9.63
CA HIS A 241 -5.25 -12.58 -9.38
C HIS A 241 -6.62 -13.21 -9.58
N ILE A 242 -6.61 -14.45 -10.02
CA ILE A 242 -7.79 -15.30 -10.11
C ILE A 242 -7.44 -16.72 -9.68
N ILE A 243 -8.29 -17.31 -8.84
CA ILE A 243 -8.15 -18.68 -8.37
C ILE A 243 -9.47 -19.39 -8.67
N GLY A 244 -9.46 -20.35 -9.61
CA GLY A 244 -10.64 -21.12 -9.97
C GLY A 244 -10.59 -21.69 -11.37
N GLU A 245 -11.65 -22.40 -11.75
CA GLU A 245 -11.87 -22.78 -13.15
C GLU A 245 -12.49 -21.59 -13.87
N VAL A 246 -11.71 -21.03 -14.77
CA VAL A 246 -12.05 -19.88 -15.60
C VAL A 246 -11.61 -20.28 -17.00
N GLY A 247 -12.42 -19.98 -18.01
CA GLY A 247 -12.13 -20.38 -19.39
C GLY A 247 -10.83 -19.76 -19.93
N ASP A 248 -10.61 -19.90 -21.24
CA ASP A 248 -9.56 -19.16 -21.96
C ASP A 248 -9.89 -17.66 -21.89
N VAL A 249 -9.30 -16.95 -20.94
CA VAL A 249 -9.44 -15.50 -20.80
C VAL A 249 -8.03 -14.93 -20.85
N ASP A 250 -7.82 -13.92 -21.69
CA ASP A 250 -6.55 -13.20 -21.74
C ASP A 250 -6.44 -12.27 -20.52
N TYR A 251 -5.82 -12.78 -19.45
CA TYR A 251 -5.75 -12.11 -18.14
C TYR A 251 -4.81 -10.90 -18.10
N GLU A 252 -3.92 -10.75 -19.09
CA GLU A 252 -3.05 -9.57 -19.20
C GLU A 252 -3.75 -8.38 -19.86
N ALA A 253 -4.86 -8.62 -20.56
CA ALA A 253 -5.65 -7.55 -21.16
C ALA A 253 -6.36 -6.76 -20.05
N ARG A 254 -6.01 -5.47 -19.89
CA ARG A 254 -6.69 -4.49 -19.03
C ARG A 254 -8.21 -4.49 -19.30
N VAL A 255 -8.98 -5.30 -18.57
CA VAL A 255 -10.42 -5.52 -18.83
C VAL A 255 -11.18 -4.21 -18.65
N LYS A 256 -11.88 -3.75 -19.70
CA LYS A 256 -12.77 -2.59 -19.61
C LYS A 256 -13.99 -2.94 -18.77
N LEU A 257 -13.88 -2.80 -17.45
CA LEU A 257 -14.97 -3.07 -16.50
C LEU A 257 -16.01 -1.94 -16.42
N LYS A 258 -16.07 -1.03 -17.40
CA LYS A 258 -17.03 0.08 -17.38
C LYS A 258 -18.45 -0.45 -17.59
N GLY A 259 -19.33 -0.23 -16.61
CA GLY A 259 -20.72 -0.71 -16.63
C GLY A 259 -20.94 -2.11 -16.03
N THR A 260 -19.89 -2.75 -15.49
CA THR A 260 -20.01 -4.05 -14.80
C THR A 260 -20.27 -3.88 -13.31
N ALA A 261 -20.55 -5.00 -12.63
CA ALA A 261 -20.66 -5.11 -11.17
C ALA A 261 -19.47 -4.47 -10.43
N PHE A 262 -18.26 -4.64 -10.95
CA PHE A 262 -17.04 -4.08 -10.36
C PHE A 262 -17.04 -2.55 -10.38
N HIS A 263 -17.49 -1.92 -11.46
CA HIS A 263 -17.59 -0.47 -11.54
C HIS A 263 -18.62 0.09 -10.56
N TRP A 264 -19.75 -0.60 -10.39
CA TRP A 264 -20.76 -0.23 -9.40
C TRP A 264 -20.20 -0.30 -7.97
N ILE A 265 -19.49 -1.38 -7.62
CA ILE A 265 -18.86 -1.56 -6.30
C ILE A 265 -17.84 -0.45 -6.03
N ALA A 266 -16.95 -0.17 -6.99
CA ALA A 266 -15.95 0.87 -6.87
C ALA A 266 -16.57 2.27 -6.69
N GLY A 267 -17.64 2.59 -7.43
CA GLY A 267 -18.33 3.88 -7.37
C GLY A 267 -19.16 4.08 -6.11
N ASN A 268 -19.90 3.06 -5.68
CA ASN A 268 -20.81 3.15 -4.52
C ASN A 268 -20.12 2.85 -3.19
N LYS A 269 -18.91 2.28 -3.21
CA LYS A 269 -18.16 1.86 -2.02
C LYS A 269 -18.94 0.89 -1.12
N ARG A 270 -19.74 0.02 -1.72
CA ARG A 270 -20.58 -0.97 -1.03
C ARG A 270 -20.40 -2.34 -1.66
N GLU A 271 -20.56 -3.37 -0.85
CA GLU A 271 -20.62 -4.73 -1.35
C GLU A 271 -21.84 -4.93 -2.26
N LEU A 272 -21.68 -5.77 -3.26
CA LEU A 272 -22.75 -6.19 -4.15
C LEU A 272 -22.94 -7.70 -3.97
N ILE A 273 -24.16 -8.09 -3.64
CA ILE A 273 -24.58 -9.49 -3.54
C ILE A 273 -25.61 -9.70 -4.64
N ASN A 274 -25.25 -10.46 -5.66
CA ASN A 274 -26.15 -10.84 -6.73
C ASN A 274 -26.35 -12.37 -6.69
N LEU A 275 -27.52 -12.81 -6.23
CA LEU A 275 -27.80 -14.22 -6.02
C LEU A 275 -28.34 -14.92 -7.27
N GLU A 276 -28.71 -14.14 -8.30
CA GLU A 276 -29.27 -14.60 -9.58
C GLU A 276 -28.72 -13.74 -10.72
N VAL A 277 -27.57 -14.15 -11.26
CA VAL A 277 -26.93 -13.48 -12.39
C VAL A 277 -27.55 -13.98 -13.70
N SER A 278 -28.34 -13.14 -14.37
CA SER A 278 -29.01 -13.51 -15.63
C SER A 278 -28.09 -13.45 -16.86
N ASP A 279 -27.13 -12.52 -16.89
CA ASP A 279 -26.17 -12.34 -17.99
C ASP A 279 -24.76 -12.10 -17.42
N PRO A 280 -23.97 -13.18 -17.21
CA PRO A 280 -22.63 -13.09 -16.65
C PRO A 280 -21.67 -12.27 -17.51
N GLN A 281 -21.77 -12.35 -18.84
CA GLN A 281 -20.89 -11.62 -19.75
C GLN A 281 -21.06 -10.12 -19.57
N LYS A 282 -22.30 -9.63 -19.55
CA LYS A 282 -22.59 -8.20 -19.37
C LYS A 282 -22.37 -7.74 -17.93
N ALA A 283 -22.72 -8.57 -16.94
CA ALA A 283 -22.65 -8.20 -15.54
C ALA A 283 -21.21 -8.21 -14.99
N LEU A 284 -20.38 -9.16 -15.42
CA LEU A 284 -19.06 -9.41 -14.86
C LEU A 284 -17.93 -8.99 -15.81
N GLY A 285 -18.10 -9.21 -17.12
CA GLY A 285 -17.19 -8.72 -18.16
C GLY A 285 -15.86 -9.46 -18.28
N TYR A 286 -15.65 -10.56 -17.55
CA TYR A 286 -14.39 -11.34 -17.56
C TYR A 286 -14.55 -12.82 -17.94
N TYR A 287 -15.76 -13.29 -18.25
CA TYR A 287 -16.00 -14.66 -18.76
C TYR A 287 -16.32 -14.62 -20.25
N ASP A 288 -15.74 -15.56 -21.00
CA ASP A 288 -16.28 -15.94 -22.31
C ASP A 288 -17.62 -16.69 -22.14
N SER A 289 -18.48 -16.62 -23.15
CA SER A 289 -19.91 -17.01 -23.14
C SER A 289 -20.22 -18.46 -22.73
N ASN A 290 -19.20 -19.28 -22.42
CA ASN A 290 -19.34 -20.69 -22.07
C ASN A 290 -19.52 -20.98 -20.57
N ILE A 291 -19.27 -20.03 -19.66
CA ILE A 291 -19.39 -20.28 -18.20
C ILE A 291 -20.64 -19.58 -17.65
N ALA A 292 -21.65 -20.38 -17.28
CA ALA A 292 -22.91 -19.91 -16.71
C ALA A 292 -22.79 -19.65 -15.20
N ILE A 293 -22.15 -18.54 -14.82
CA ILE A 293 -22.18 -18.05 -13.44
C ILE A 293 -23.61 -17.69 -13.06
N LYS A 294 -24.05 -18.14 -11.89
CA LYS A 294 -25.41 -17.92 -11.40
C LYS A 294 -25.51 -17.06 -10.17
N SER A 295 -24.45 -16.96 -9.36
CA SER A 295 -24.38 -16.02 -8.25
C SER A 295 -22.99 -15.42 -8.10
N PHE A 296 -22.94 -14.23 -7.52
CA PHE A 296 -21.75 -13.39 -7.41
C PHE A 296 -21.81 -12.54 -6.12
N VAL A 297 -20.68 -12.43 -5.45
CA VAL A 297 -20.47 -11.46 -4.37
C VAL A 297 -19.19 -10.69 -4.64
N GLY A 298 -19.27 -9.37 -4.60
CA GLY A 298 -18.11 -8.49 -4.65
C GLY A 298 -18.05 -7.57 -3.44
N VAL A 299 -16.90 -7.51 -2.78
CA VAL A 299 -16.65 -6.70 -1.58
C VAL A 299 -15.52 -5.71 -1.87
N PRO A 300 -15.71 -4.40 -1.61
CA PRO A 300 -14.65 -3.41 -1.79
C PRO A 300 -13.51 -3.60 -0.79
N LEU A 301 -12.28 -3.41 -1.27
CA LEU A 301 -11.05 -3.41 -0.48
C LEU A 301 -10.66 -1.96 -0.19
N PHE A 302 -10.67 -1.60 1.08
CA PHE A 302 -10.42 -0.24 1.53
C PHE A 302 -8.97 -0.05 1.96
N THR A 303 -8.37 1.04 1.48
CA THR A 303 -7.14 1.62 2.03
C THR A 303 -7.50 3.03 2.52
N GLY A 304 -7.57 3.21 3.85
CA GLY A 304 -8.20 4.39 4.43
C GLY A 304 -9.67 4.52 4.00
N GLU A 305 -10.02 5.63 3.33
CA GLU A 305 -11.38 5.92 2.85
C GLU A 305 -11.59 5.64 1.35
N ARG A 306 -10.55 5.14 0.67
CA ARG A 306 -10.55 4.89 -0.78
C ARG A 306 -10.71 3.39 -1.05
N VAL A 307 -11.42 3.07 -2.13
CA VAL A 307 -11.53 1.70 -2.65
C VAL A 307 -10.41 1.52 -3.66
N GLU A 308 -9.38 0.78 -3.26
CA GLU A 308 -8.19 0.50 -4.08
C GLU A 308 -8.28 -0.85 -4.79
N GLY A 309 -9.22 -1.71 -4.38
CA GLY A 309 -9.50 -2.98 -5.05
C GLY A 309 -10.86 -3.55 -4.70
N ILE A 310 -11.16 -4.71 -5.27
CA ILE A 310 -12.39 -5.47 -5.06
C ILE A 310 -12.00 -6.95 -4.94
N LEU A 311 -12.47 -7.60 -3.88
CA LEU A 311 -12.47 -9.05 -3.77
C LEU A 311 -13.81 -9.56 -4.26
N ALA A 312 -13.81 -10.48 -5.22
CA ALA A 312 -15.02 -11.09 -5.73
C ALA A 312 -14.97 -12.61 -5.68
N VAL A 313 -16.14 -13.21 -5.48
CA VAL A 313 -16.35 -14.66 -5.57
C VAL A 313 -17.60 -14.93 -6.38
N ASP A 314 -17.57 -15.98 -7.18
CA ASP A 314 -18.68 -16.40 -8.03
C ASP A 314 -19.01 -17.89 -7.84
N SER A 315 -20.20 -18.29 -8.28
CA SER A 315 -20.65 -19.68 -8.22
C SER A 315 -21.55 -20.03 -9.40
N LEU A 316 -21.49 -21.30 -9.81
CA LEU A 316 -22.40 -21.91 -10.79
C LEU A 316 -23.78 -22.23 -10.20
N LYS A 317 -23.95 -22.07 -8.88
CA LYS A 317 -25.22 -22.28 -8.16
C LYS A 317 -25.89 -20.94 -7.87
N GLU A 318 -27.21 -20.89 -7.99
CA GLU A 318 -28.02 -19.77 -7.51
C GLU A 318 -27.98 -19.73 -5.98
N ASN A 319 -28.12 -18.53 -5.40
CA ASN A 319 -28.18 -18.36 -3.94
C ASN A 319 -27.01 -19.01 -3.15
N ALA A 320 -25.84 -19.18 -3.77
CA ALA A 320 -24.71 -19.89 -3.16
C ALA A 320 -24.09 -19.17 -1.96
N PHE A 321 -24.27 -17.86 -1.88
CA PHE A 321 -23.68 -16.97 -0.87
C PHE A 321 -24.73 -16.51 0.14
N SER A 322 -25.12 -17.41 1.05
CA SER A 322 -26.03 -17.11 2.16
C SER A 322 -25.42 -16.11 3.16
N SER A 323 -26.27 -15.59 4.06
CA SER A 323 -25.86 -14.69 5.15
C SER A 323 -24.70 -15.22 5.99
N ASP A 324 -24.56 -16.54 6.09
CA ASP A 324 -23.59 -17.20 6.95
C ASP A 324 -22.18 -17.20 6.35
N LYS A 325 -22.08 -17.12 5.01
CA LYS A 325 -20.80 -17.04 4.29
C LYS A 325 -20.26 -15.61 4.21
N MET A 326 -21.13 -14.60 4.31
CA MET A 326 -20.74 -13.19 4.20
C MET A 326 -19.70 -12.73 5.27
N PRO A 327 -19.79 -13.13 6.55
CA PRO A 327 -18.76 -12.80 7.53
C PRO A 327 -17.36 -13.26 7.14
N ILE A 328 -17.25 -14.44 6.51
CA ILE A 328 -15.97 -15.02 6.06
C ILE A 328 -15.42 -14.21 4.89
N ILE A 329 -16.26 -13.89 3.89
CA ILE A 329 -15.86 -13.08 2.72
C ILE A 329 -15.39 -11.69 3.16
N ARG A 330 -16.12 -11.02 4.07
CA ARG A 330 -15.73 -9.70 4.61
C ARG A 330 -14.43 -9.76 5.42
N LEU A 331 -14.21 -10.83 6.18
CA LEU A 331 -12.97 -11.03 6.93
C LEU A 331 -11.78 -11.19 5.98
N ALA A 332 -11.92 -12.03 4.95
CA ALA A 332 -10.90 -12.22 3.93
C ALA A 332 -10.63 -10.92 3.15
N ALA A 333 -11.67 -10.15 2.80
CA ALA A 333 -11.53 -8.84 2.18
C ALA A 333 -10.68 -7.89 3.03
N ARG A 334 -10.95 -7.78 4.34
CA ARG A 334 -10.14 -6.93 5.23
C ARG A 334 -8.68 -7.39 5.31
N GLN A 335 -8.45 -8.70 5.33
CA GLN A 335 -7.09 -9.24 5.37
C GLN A 335 -6.34 -8.97 4.07
N LEU A 336 -6.96 -9.22 2.91
CA LEU A 336 -6.37 -8.95 1.60
C LEU A 336 -6.11 -7.45 1.40
N ALA A 337 -7.02 -6.58 1.83
CA ALA A 337 -6.80 -5.14 1.81
C ALA A 337 -5.56 -4.74 2.63
N SER A 338 -5.41 -5.29 3.84
CA SER A 338 -4.21 -5.07 4.66
C SER A 338 -2.95 -5.59 3.97
N MET A 339 -2.98 -6.77 3.36
CA MET A 339 -1.83 -7.35 2.65
C MET A 339 -1.45 -6.53 1.41
N MET A 340 -2.42 -5.96 0.69
CA MET A 340 -2.16 -5.08 -0.43
C MET A 340 -1.46 -3.79 -0.01
N ASP A 341 -1.90 -3.19 1.11
CA ASP A 341 -1.29 -1.97 1.65
C ASP A 341 0.19 -2.22 2.01
N HIS A 342 0.47 -3.33 2.69
CA HIS A 342 1.84 -3.75 3.01
C HIS A 342 2.65 -4.05 1.74
N SER A 343 2.04 -4.63 0.69
CA SER A 343 2.72 -4.90 -0.58
C SER A 343 3.19 -3.61 -1.22
N ARG A 344 2.32 -2.59 -1.24
CA ARG A 344 2.65 -1.28 -1.80
C ARG A 344 3.74 -0.59 -0.99
N GLU A 345 3.69 -0.64 0.34
CA GLU A 345 4.74 -0.08 1.20
C GLU A 345 6.09 -0.79 0.96
N ILE A 346 6.10 -2.12 0.85
CA ILE A 346 7.30 -2.89 0.53
C ILE A 346 7.85 -2.51 -0.84
N GLU A 347 7.00 -2.41 -1.87
CA GLU A 347 7.42 -2.00 -3.23
C GLU A 347 8.01 -0.58 -3.24
N GLN A 348 7.39 0.36 -2.53
CA GLN A 348 7.90 1.73 -2.39
C GLN A 348 9.23 1.77 -1.64
N ALA A 349 9.34 1.05 -0.52
CA ALA A 349 10.57 0.96 0.24
C ALA A 349 11.69 0.28 -0.58
N SER A 350 11.35 -0.77 -1.33
CA SER A 350 12.28 -1.46 -2.24
C SER A 350 12.83 -0.51 -3.29
N THR A 351 11.94 0.26 -3.92
CA THR A 351 12.29 1.26 -4.92
C THR A 351 13.21 2.33 -4.32
N GLN A 352 12.90 2.84 -3.12
CA GLN A 352 13.75 3.81 -2.43
C GLN A 352 15.12 3.25 -2.04
N ILE A 353 15.19 2.00 -1.58
CA ILE A 353 16.46 1.32 -1.26
C ILE A 353 17.30 1.16 -2.53
N ASN A 354 16.68 0.75 -3.64
CA ASN A 354 17.35 0.62 -4.92
C ASN A 354 17.86 1.98 -5.41
N ASP A 355 17.02 3.02 -5.38
CA ASP A 355 17.39 4.40 -5.74
C ASP A 355 18.59 4.88 -4.91
N LEU A 356 18.58 4.68 -3.59
CA LEU A 356 19.69 5.02 -2.70
C LEU A 356 20.97 4.23 -3.02
N ARG A 357 20.85 2.94 -3.32
CA ARG A 357 21.99 2.09 -3.69
C ARG A 357 22.60 2.56 -5.00
N THR A 358 21.79 2.73 -6.04
CA THR A 358 22.21 3.24 -7.34
C THR A 358 22.86 4.62 -7.21
N PHE A 359 22.28 5.52 -6.41
CA PHE A 359 22.88 6.82 -6.13
C PHE A 359 24.26 6.69 -5.45
N ARG A 360 24.41 5.81 -4.44
CA ARG A 360 25.70 5.60 -3.77
C ARG A 360 26.76 5.03 -4.71
N GLU A 361 26.40 4.03 -5.51
CA GLU A 361 27.30 3.43 -6.50
C GLU A 361 27.70 4.46 -7.57
N TYR A 362 26.75 5.23 -8.07
CA TYR A 362 26.98 6.32 -9.00
C TYR A 362 27.89 7.41 -8.40
N SER A 363 27.63 7.85 -7.16
CA SER A 363 28.47 8.83 -6.46
C SER A 363 29.91 8.33 -6.24
N LYS A 364 30.10 7.02 -6.04
CA LYS A 364 31.44 6.41 -5.92
C LYS A 364 32.19 6.49 -7.25
N LEU A 365 31.51 6.26 -8.39
CA LEU A 365 32.07 6.45 -9.72
C LEU A 365 32.43 7.92 -10.00
N LEU A 366 31.62 8.86 -9.52
CA LEU A 366 31.94 10.29 -9.67
C LEU A 366 33.15 10.73 -8.85
N SER A 367 33.51 9.98 -7.81
CA SER A 367 34.66 10.27 -6.97
C SER A 367 35.98 9.72 -7.53
N SER A 368 35.95 8.92 -8.61
CA SER A 368 37.17 8.43 -9.24
C SER A 368 37.79 9.49 -10.14
N SER A 369 39.11 9.71 -10.02
CA SER A 369 39.89 10.53 -10.94
C SER A 369 40.84 9.62 -11.74
N PRO A 370 40.77 9.61 -13.08
CA PRO A 370 39.86 10.39 -13.94
C PRO A 370 38.42 9.85 -13.96
N LEU A 371 37.46 10.72 -14.31
CA LEU A 371 36.06 10.34 -14.52
C LEU A 371 35.92 9.41 -15.74
N PRO A 372 35.00 8.43 -15.71
CA PRO A 372 34.70 7.59 -16.86
C PRO A 372 34.21 8.41 -18.06
N ARG A 373 34.76 8.15 -19.26
CA ARG A 373 34.31 8.81 -20.50
C ARG A 373 32.84 8.52 -20.84
N ASP A 374 32.38 7.32 -20.49
CA ASP A 374 31.02 6.85 -20.79
C ASP A 374 29.99 7.28 -19.73
N LEU A 375 30.34 8.21 -18.84
CA LEU A 375 29.46 8.66 -17.76
C LEU A 375 28.09 9.19 -18.25
N PRO A 376 27.97 9.97 -19.35
CA PRO A 376 26.67 10.35 -19.88
C PRO A 376 25.81 9.15 -20.27
N THR A 377 26.41 8.16 -20.94
CA THR A 377 25.73 6.91 -21.34
C THR A 377 25.28 6.10 -20.13
N LEU A 378 26.14 5.97 -19.11
CA LEU A 378 25.79 5.30 -17.86
C LEU A 378 24.62 6.00 -17.16
N THR A 379 24.64 7.32 -17.10
CA THR A 379 23.56 8.12 -16.48
C THR A 379 22.25 7.92 -17.22
N LEU A 380 22.30 7.94 -18.55
CA LEU A 380 21.14 7.70 -19.39
C LEU A 380 20.57 6.29 -19.17
N ASN A 381 21.43 5.27 -19.02
CA ASN A 381 20.99 3.90 -18.74
C ASN A 381 20.28 3.78 -17.39
N ILE A 382 20.79 4.44 -16.33
CA ILE A 382 20.12 4.47 -15.03
C ILE A 382 18.74 5.14 -15.13
N ILE A 383 18.65 6.26 -15.85
CA ILE A 383 17.38 6.97 -16.08
C ILE A 383 16.42 6.08 -16.88
N LYS A 384 16.92 5.38 -17.90
CA LYS A 384 16.15 4.44 -18.72
C LYS A 384 15.57 3.31 -17.85
N GLU A 385 16.39 2.68 -17.02
CA GLU A 385 15.96 1.58 -16.14
C GLU A 385 14.94 2.05 -15.10
N ARG A 386 15.12 3.25 -14.54
CA ARG A 386 14.25 3.75 -13.47
C ARG A 386 12.92 4.32 -13.97
N MET A 387 12.92 5.01 -15.10
CA MET A 387 11.75 5.75 -15.61
C MET A 387 11.07 5.09 -16.80
N GLY A 388 11.69 4.08 -17.42
CA GLY A 388 11.16 3.37 -18.59
C GLY A 388 10.67 4.26 -19.73
N PRO A 389 11.40 5.31 -20.15
CA PRO A 389 11.01 6.12 -21.32
C PRO A 389 10.90 5.25 -22.57
N ASP A 390 10.28 5.78 -23.62
CA ASP A 390 10.34 5.24 -24.99
C ASP A 390 11.42 5.94 -25.82
N PHE A 391 11.81 7.14 -25.37
CA PHE A 391 12.89 7.95 -25.91
C PHE A 391 13.54 8.75 -24.79
N CYS A 392 14.87 8.82 -24.74
CA CYS A 392 15.57 9.80 -23.92
C CYS A 392 16.92 10.24 -24.52
N ALA A 393 17.26 11.51 -24.34
CA ALA A 393 18.50 12.10 -24.82
C ALA A 393 19.07 13.09 -23.80
N LEU A 394 20.38 12.97 -23.52
CA LEU A 394 21.15 13.92 -22.72
C LEU A 394 21.96 14.81 -23.66
N SER A 395 21.68 16.12 -23.62
CA SER A 395 22.36 17.12 -24.44
C SER A 395 23.04 18.18 -23.57
N PHE A 396 24.23 18.63 -23.96
CA PHE A 396 25.05 19.57 -23.19
C PHE A 396 25.47 20.77 -24.04
N VAL A 397 25.58 21.93 -23.42
CA VAL A 397 26.08 23.15 -24.06
C VAL A 397 27.59 23.05 -24.25
N ALA A 398 28.07 23.21 -25.48
CA ALA A 398 29.47 23.27 -25.88
C ALA A 398 30.03 24.72 -25.83
N ASP A 399 31.35 24.90 -26.04
CA ASP A 399 32.06 26.18 -25.82
C ASP A 399 31.59 27.36 -26.70
N LYS A 400 30.80 27.12 -27.76
CA LYS A 400 30.26 28.16 -28.65
C LYS A 400 28.76 28.45 -28.46
N GLY A 401 28.14 27.92 -27.39
CA GLY A 401 26.69 28.04 -27.16
C GLY A 401 25.84 27.08 -27.99
N GLU A 402 26.46 26.23 -28.82
CA GLU A 402 25.81 25.10 -29.48
C GLU A 402 25.59 23.95 -28.48
N MET A 403 24.57 23.12 -28.70
CA MET A 403 24.35 21.90 -27.92
C MET A 403 24.87 20.67 -28.65
N GLU A 404 25.29 19.67 -27.89
CA GLU A 404 25.68 18.35 -28.40
C GLU A 404 24.99 17.24 -27.60
N ALA A 405 24.42 16.26 -28.30
CA ALA A 405 23.82 15.09 -27.67
C ALA A 405 24.90 14.07 -27.31
N LEU A 406 25.19 13.92 -26.01
CA LEU A 406 26.24 13.03 -25.51
C LEU A 406 25.76 11.59 -25.31
N ALA A 407 24.47 11.40 -25.06
CA ALA A 407 23.88 10.08 -24.93
C ALA A 407 22.43 10.12 -25.43
N VAL A 408 22.02 9.08 -26.15
CA VAL A 408 20.69 8.94 -26.74
C VAL A 408 20.25 7.49 -26.64
N TRP A 409 18.98 7.29 -26.33
CA TRP A 409 18.31 6.00 -26.40
C TRP A 409 16.89 6.19 -26.95
N SER A 410 16.47 5.27 -27.82
CA SER A 410 15.14 5.23 -28.41
C SER A 410 14.71 3.78 -28.58
N ARG A 411 13.44 3.47 -28.29
CA ARG A 411 12.85 2.15 -28.55
C ARG A 411 12.69 1.89 -30.05
N ASP A 412 12.40 2.93 -30.82
CA ASP A 412 12.15 2.88 -32.26
C ASP A 412 13.45 3.00 -33.10
N GLU A 413 14.63 2.88 -32.48
CA GLU A 413 15.95 3.12 -33.09
C GLU A 413 16.09 4.48 -33.81
N GLU A 414 15.40 5.52 -33.32
CA GLU A 414 15.53 6.88 -33.86
C GLU A 414 17.01 7.35 -33.86
N GLU A 415 17.58 7.56 -35.05
CA GLU A 415 18.92 8.12 -35.21
C GLU A 415 18.89 9.64 -34.95
N ILE A 416 19.23 10.04 -33.74
CA ILE A 416 19.56 11.45 -33.48
C ILE A 416 20.97 11.72 -33.97
N ARG A 417 21.11 12.75 -34.81
CA ARG A 417 22.39 13.29 -35.24
C ARG A 417 23.27 13.63 -34.02
N ARG A 418 24.39 12.91 -33.88
CA ARG A 418 25.46 13.22 -32.91
C ARG A 418 26.37 14.28 -33.52
N GLY A 419 26.05 15.54 -33.27
CA GLY A 419 26.86 16.69 -33.68
C GLY A 419 26.34 17.96 -33.03
N PRO A 420 27.06 19.08 -33.17
CA PRO A 420 26.61 20.36 -32.64
C PRO A 420 25.35 20.83 -33.36
N PHE A 421 24.39 21.36 -32.60
CA PHE A 421 23.13 21.92 -33.09
C PHE A 421 22.70 23.12 -32.24
N LYS A 422 21.82 23.96 -32.78
CA LYS A 422 21.27 25.11 -32.03
C LYS A 422 19.96 24.76 -31.34
N SER A 423 19.83 25.11 -30.06
CA SER A 423 18.59 24.95 -29.29
C SER A 423 17.60 26.09 -29.49
N GLU A 424 18.01 27.22 -30.07
CA GLU A 424 17.19 28.43 -30.22
C GLU A 424 15.78 28.14 -30.76
N GLY A 425 14.74 28.66 -30.10
CA GLY A 425 13.34 28.45 -30.48
C GLY A 425 12.72 27.13 -30.00
N SER A 426 13.47 26.24 -29.35
CA SER A 426 12.96 24.98 -28.76
C SER A 426 12.49 25.13 -27.30
N LEU A 427 11.84 24.09 -26.79
CA LEU A 427 11.53 23.96 -25.36
C LEU A 427 12.80 23.70 -24.53
N ALA A 428 13.78 22.98 -25.07
CA ALA A 428 15.09 22.80 -24.43
C ALA A 428 15.78 24.15 -24.13
N GLN A 429 15.73 25.11 -25.06
CA GLN A 429 16.26 26.45 -24.81
C GLN A 429 15.57 27.13 -23.62
N TRP A 430 14.24 27.07 -23.56
CA TRP A 430 13.50 27.66 -22.45
C TRP A 430 13.91 27.03 -21.11
N VAL A 431 14.10 25.71 -21.07
CA VAL A 431 14.56 24.99 -19.88
C VAL A 431 15.97 25.41 -19.48
N LEU A 432 16.88 25.60 -20.44
CA LEU A 432 18.22 26.12 -20.18
C LEU A 432 18.18 27.53 -19.57
N ASP A 433 17.36 28.43 -20.14
CA ASP A 433 17.29 29.83 -19.72
C ASP A 433 16.64 30.00 -18.34
N ASN A 434 15.65 29.17 -18.02
CA ASN A 434 14.86 29.30 -16.79
C ASN A 434 15.30 28.35 -15.67
N ASN A 435 16.11 27.34 -16.00
CA ASN A 435 16.53 26.27 -15.08
C ASN A 435 15.34 25.64 -14.33
N LYS A 436 14.26 25.36 -15.08
CA LYS A 436 13.03 24.72 -14.59
C LYS A 436 12.66 23.57 -15.51
N ASP A 437 12.21 22.47 -14.93
CA ASP A 437 11.69 21.35 -15.69
C ASP A 437 10.34 21.69 -16.35
N ILE A 438 10.09 21.06 -17.50
CA ILE A 438 8.80 21.04 -18.17
C ILE A 438 8.33 19.59 -18.18
N TYR A 439 7.23 19.32 -17.48
CA TYR A 439 6.52 18.05 -17.55
C TYR A 439 5.18 18.23 -18.28
N LEU A 440 4.99 17.47 -19.36
CA LEU A 440 3.80 17.49 -20.20
C LEU A 440 3.16 16.10 -20.14
N PRO A 441 2.09 15.91 -19.34
CA PRO A 441 1.49 14.60 -19.11
C PRO A 441 0.69 14.07 -20.29
N LYS A 442 0.33 14.94 -21.24
CA LYS A 442 -0.45 14.60 -22.45
C LYS A 442 0.08 15.36 -23.66
N LYS A 443 -0.09 14.77 -24.84
CA LYS A 443 0.32 15.36 -26.12
C LYS A 443 -0.43 16.66 -26.44
N GLU A 444 -1.68 16.75 -26.02
CA GLU A 444 -2.56 17.91 -26.21
C GLU A 444 -2.02 19.16 -25.50
N ASP A 445 -1.31 18.99 -24.39
CA ASP A 445 -0.72 20.09 -23.62
C ASP A 445 0.59 20.58 -24.25
N MET A 446 1.10 19.89 -25.29
CA MET A 446 2.42 20.16 -25.85
C MET A 446 2.42 21.41 -26.74
N PRO A 447 3.27 22.42 -26.43
CA PRO A 447 3.38 23.62 -27.25
C PRO A 447 3.80 23.30 -28.70
N PRO A 448 3.45 24.16 -29.68
CA PRO A 448 3.87 24.03 -31.07
C PRO A 448 5.34 24.45 -31.27
N LYS A 449 6.23 24.04 -30.36
CA LYS A 449 7.68 24.23 -30.45
C LYS A 449 8.39 22.87 -30.53
N PRO A 450 9.60 22.81 -31.11
CA PRO A 450 10.45 21.62 -31.07
C PRO A 450 10.86 21.29 -29.62
N LEU A 451 11.03 20.00 -29.30
CA LEU A 451 11.47 19.57 -27.96
C LEU A 451 12.93 19.95 -27.71
N LEU A 452 13.82 19.60 -28.66
CA LEU A 452 15.27 19.74 -28.50
C LEU A 452 15.87 20.85 -29.40
N SER A 453 15.53 20.85 -30.68
CA SER A 453 16.02 21.83 -31.67
C SER A 453 15.10 21.87 -32.88
N PRO A 454 14.96 23.00 -33.59
CA PRO A 454 14.33 23.04 -34.91
C PRO A 454 15.06 22.19 -35.97
N GLU A 455 16.36 21.94 -35.78
CA GLU A 455 17.22 21.18 -36.71
C GLU A 455 17.16 19.66 -36.47
N ILE A 456 16.61 19.23 -35.33
CA ILE A 456 16.51 17.82 -34.93
C ILE A 456 15.05 17.47 -34.71
N GLU A 457 14.51 16.64 -35.59
CA GLU A 457 13.15 16.14 -35.45
C GLU A 457 13.11 15.03 -34.39
N VAL A 458 12.54 15.35 -33.22
CA VAL A 458 12.23 14.38 -32.18
C VAL A 458 10.72 14.14 -32.20
N LYS A 459 10.32 12.88 -32.35
CA LYS A 459 8.92 12.47 -32.38
C LYS A 459 8.20 12.92 -31.10
N LYS A 460 7.07 13.62 -31.26
CA LYS A 460 6.22 14.03 -30.14
C LYS A 460 5.38 12.85 -29.64
N ARG A 461 5.65 12.42 -28.41
CA ARG A 461 4.98 11.30 -27.72
C ARG A 461 3.87 11.80 -26.77
N GLU A 462 3.13 10.87 -26.16
CA GLU A 462 1.99 11.18 -25.30
C GLU A 462 2.40 11.91 -24.01
N THR A 463 3.47 11.47 -23.37
CA THR A 463 4.08 12.19 -22.24
C THR A 463 5.45 12.69 -22.64
N ALA A 464 5.84 13.89 -22.20
CA ALA A 464 7.19 14.42 -22.38
C ALA A 464 7.71 15.07 -21.09
N LEU A 465 9.01 14.87 -20.83
CA LEU A 465 9.75 15.51 -19.76
C LEU A 465 10.99 16.18 -20.34
N ILE A 466 11.18 17.45 -20.04
CA ILE A 466 12.39 18.20 -20.35
C ILE A 466 12.95 18.70 -19.03
N HIS A 467 14.07 18.15 -18.62
CA HIS A 467 14.66 18.42 -17.30
C HIS A 467 16.03 19.10 -17.46
N PRO A 468 16.30 20.20 -16.73
CA PRO A 468 17.61 20.84 -16.80
C PRO A 468 18.69 19.95 -16.18
N ILE A 469 19.86 19.90 -16.82
CA ILE A 469 21.08 19.35 -16.24
C ILE A 469 21.82 20.54 -15.65
N SER A 470 21.61 20.81 -14.37
CA SER A 470 22.12 22.03 -13.73
C SER A 470 22.86 21.74 -12.43
N SER A 471 23.81 22.63 -12.12
CA SER A 471 24.43 22.72 -10.80
C SER A 471 24.21 24.13 -10.27
N ARG A 472 23.74 24.25 -9.03
CA ARG A 472 23.31 25.51 -8.40
C ARG A 472 22.19 26.20 -9.18
N SER A 473 22.53 27.19 -10.02
CA SER A 473 21.58 28.05 -10.74
C SER A 473 21.80 28.11 -12.25
N VAL A 474 22.78 27.36 -12.79
CA VAL A 474 23.12 27.39 -14.21
C VAL A 474 22.86 26.00 -14.81
N ALA A 475 22.01 25.96 -15.83
CA ALA A 475 21.81 24.77 -16.65
C ALA A 475 22.96 24.65 -17.67
N VAL A 476 23.63 23.51 -17.65
CA VAL A 476 24.74 23.17 -18.57
C VAL A 476 24.31 22.21 -19.67
N GLY A 477 23.07 21.75 -19.61
CA GLY A 477 22.47 20.81 -20.54
C GLY A 477 21.01 20.53 -20.22
N VAL A 478 20.40 19.64 -20.99
CA VAL A 478 19.02 19.19 -20.84
C VAL A 478 18.91 17.68 -21.04
N LEU A 479 18.05 17.05 -20.25
CA LEU A 479 17.46 15.75 -20.55
C LEU A 479 16.14 16.00 -21.29
N VAL A 480 15.94 15.35 -22.42
CA VAL A 480 14.62 15.22 -23.07
C VAL A 480 14.23 13.76 -22.99
N ALA A 481 13.05 13.45 -22.45
CA ALA A 481 12.49 12.12 -22.37
C ALA A 481 11.02 12.11 -22.80
N GLY A 482 10.57 11.01 -23.41
CA GLY A 482 9.20 10.85 -23.89
C GLY A 482 8.67 9.43 -23.74
N TRP A 483 7.35 9.32 -23.54
CA TRP A 483 6.62 8.06 -23.40
C TRP A 483 5.37 8.07 -24.29
N ASP A 484 5.03 6.92 -24.87
CA ASP A 484 3.83 6.69 -25.67
C ASP A 484 2.59 6.46 -24.80
N GLU A 485 2.76 6.26 -23.48
CA GLU A 485 1.66 6.26 -22.51
C GLU A 485 1.44 7.67 -21.91
N PRO A 486 0.18 8.08 -21.67
CA PRO A 486 -0.12 9.33 -20.97
C PRO A 486 0.10 9.21 -19.45
N CYS A 487 0.53 10.30 -18.82
CA CYS A 487 0.85 10.35 -17.38
C CYS A 487 1.83 9.24 -16.93
N ALA A 488 2.83 8.93 -17.75
CA ALA A 488 3.68 7.74 -17.54
C ALA A 488 4.66 7.84 -16.36
N VAL A 489 4.88 9.04 -15.81
CA VAL A 489 5.94 9.30 -14.84
C VAL A 489 5.38 9.72 -13.48
N ASP A 490 5.86 9.09 -12.41
CA ASP A 490 5.58 9.49 -11.04
C ASP A 490 6.59 10.51 -10.50
N GLN A 491 6.20 11.25 -9.45
CA GLN A 491 7.04 12.30 -8.85
C GLN A 491 8.34 11.77 -8.24
N SER A 492 8.32 10.56 -7.66
CA SER A 492 9.50 9.97 -7.01
C SER A 492 10.61 9.67 -8.03
N ALA A 493 10.22 9.13 -9.18
CA ALA A 493 11.12 8.89 -10.31
C ALA A 493 11.69 10.20 -10.89
N MET A 494 10.87 11.26 -10.99
CA MET A 494 11.34 12.59 -11.40
C MET A 494 12.35 13.17 -10.40
N ASP A 495 12.07 13.09 -9.11
CA ASP A 495 12.94 13.60 -8.05
C ASP A 495 14.31 12.89 -8.07
N PHE A 496 14.30 11.56 -8.21
CA PHE A 496 15.51 10.75 -8.34
C PHE A 496 16.31 11.11 -9.61
N CYS A 497 15.64 11.25 -10.75
CA CYS A 497 16.27 11.71 -12.00
C CYS A 497 16.95 13.07 -11.80
N GLY A 498 16.27 14.03 -11.15
CA GLY A 498 16.83 15.34 -10.84
C GLY A 498 18.08 15.26 -9.95
N ILE A 499 18.13 14.32 -9.01
CA ILE A 499 19.34 14.08 -8.19
C ILE A 499 20.50 13.60 -9.07
N LEU A 500 20.27 12.61 -9.93
CA LEU A 500 21.31 12.08 -10.82
C LEU A 500 21.82 13.13 -11.81
N LEU A 501 20.93 13.89 -12.44
CA LEU A 501 21.31 14.94 -13.39
C LEU A 501 22.13 16.05 -12.73
N ARG A 502 21.83 16.42 -11.48
CA ARG A 502 22.64 17.38 -10.71
C ARG A 502 24.06 16.85 -10.46
N GLN A 503 24.20 15.57 -10.13
CA GLN A 503 25.50 14.92 -9.94
C GLN A 503 26.30 14.86 -11.26
N LEU A 504 25.62 14.52 -12.37
CA LEU A 504 26.22 14.56 -13.71
C LEU A 504 26.70 15.97 -14.08
N ALA A 505 25.88 16.99 -13.81
CA ALA A 505 26.22 18.39 -14.06
C ALA A 505 27.49 18.80 -13.31
N LEU A 506 27.59 18.44 -12.02
CA LEU A 506 28.77 18.70 -11.18
C LEU A 506 30.03 18.03 -11.76
N ALA A 507 29.94 16.76 -12.15
CA ALA A 507 31.07 16.00 -12.69
C ALA A 507 31.59 16.58 -14.03
N ILE A 508 30.68 16.98 -14.91
CA ILE A 508 31.02 17.58 -16.21
C ILE A 508 31.63 18.97 -16.01
N LEU A 509 31.06 19.78 -15.12
CA LEU A 509 31.61 21.10 -14.77
C LEU A 509 33.00 20.97 -14.17
N HIS A 510 33.22 20.06 -13.22
CA HIS A 510 34.54 19.82 -12.64
C HIS A 510 35.57 19.43 -13.70
N THR A 511 35.22 18.54 -14.63
CA THR A 511 36.12 18.16 -15.73
C THR A 511 36.45 19.36 -16.62
N ARG A 512 35.44 20.15 -17.00
CA ARG A 512 35.64 21.35 -17.84
C ARG A 512 36.49 22.41 -17.15
N ASP A 513 36.27 22.64 -15.86
CA ASP A 513 37.04 23.61 -15.08
C ASP A 513 38.49 23.14 -14.88
N ALA A 514 38.70 21.84 -14.63
CA ALA A 514 40.03 21.25 -14.57
C ALA A 514 40.79 21.37 -15.91
N ASP A 515 40.11 21.11 -17.03
CA ASP A 515 40.67 21.28 -18.38
C ASP A 515 40.99 22.74 -18.70
N ARG A 516 40.13 23.67 -18.30
CA ARG A 516 40.37 25.12 -18.43
C ARG A 516 41.57 25.55 -17.60
N LEU A 517 41.68 25.10 -16.35
CA LEU A 517 42.82 25.39 -15.48
C LEU A 517 44.13 24.83 -16.03
N ARG A 518 44.12 23.60 -16.58
CA ARG A 518 45.28 23.01 -17.27
C ARG A 518 45.70 23.83 -18.48
N LYS A 519 44.75 24.21 -19.34
CA LYS A 519 45.03 25.00 -20.55
C LYS A 519 45.47 26.44 -20.24
N ALA A 520 45.06 26.98 -19.09
CA ALA A 520 45.41 28.33 -18.65
C ALA A 520 46.76 28.42 -17.92
N HIS A 521 47.37 27.30 -17.51
CA HIS A 521 48.68 27.33 -16.86
C HIS A 521 49.76 27.75 -17.86
N PRO A 522 50.55 28.81 -17.58
CA PRO A 522 51.60 29.27 -18.48
C PRO A 522 52.80 28.32 -18.50
N ILE A 523 52.94 27.43 -17.51
CA ILE A 523 54.05 26.48 -17.40
C ILE A 523 53.49 25.06 -17.52
N ASP A 524 54.13 24.23 -18.34
CA ASP A 524 53.83 22.82 -18.49
C ASP A 524 54.47 22.01 -17.35
N GLU A 525 53.67 21.19 -16.65
CA GLU A 525 54.08 20.50 -15.42
C GLU A 525 55.13 19.40 -15.65
N ILE A 526 55.19 18.83 -16.86
CA ILE A 526 56.10 17.73 -17.18
C ILE A 526 57.48 18.27 -17.55
N THR A 527 57.50 19.32 -18.37
CA THR A 527 58.75 19.91 -18.90
C THR A 527 59.31 21.02 -18.03
N GLY A 528 58.46 21.69 -17.24
CA GLY A 528 58.82 22.91 -16.51
C GLY A 528 59.02 24.14 -17.42
N LEU A 529 58.76 24.02 -18.73
CA LEU A 529 58.86 25.11 -19.70
C LEU A 529 57.51 25.80 -19.89
N PHE A 530 57.51 26.93 -20.62
CA PHE A 530 56.25 27.56 -21.00
C PHE A 530 55.37 26.59 -21.80
N SER A 531 54.12 26.44 -21.37
CA SER A 531 53.08 25.77 -22.16
C SER A 531 52.82 26.56 -23.44
N HIS A 532 52.06 26.01 -24.39
CA HIS A 532 51.67 26.76 -25.60
C HIS A 532 51.05 28.13 -25.27
N CYS A 533 50.22 28.21 -24.22
CA CYS A 533 49.61 29.47 -23.78
C CYS A 533 50.65 30.45 -23.21
N GLY A 534 51.59 29.93 -22.40
CA GLY A 534 52.71 30.71 -21.90
C GLY A 534 53.64 31.22 -23.01
N PHE A 535 53.94 30.37 -24.00
CA PHE A 535 54.77 30.70 -25.15
C PHE A 535 54.15 31.81 -25.99
N ILE A 536 52.85 31.71 -26.33
CA ILE A 536 52.16 32.76 -27.10
C ILE A 536 52.16 34.08 -26.34
N SER A 537 51.94 34.05 -25.02
CA SER A 537 51.97 35.24 -24.17
C SER A 537 53.36 35.88 -24.13
N LEU A 538 54.42 35.07 -24.01
CA LEU A 538 55.81 35.52 -24.03
C LEU A 538 56.19 36.09 -25.40
N LEU A 539 55.79 35.42 -26.48
CA LEU A 539 56.07 35.83 -27.85
C LEU A 539 55.46 37.20 -28.16
N ASP A 540 54.20 37.42 -27.77
CA ASP A 540 53.53 38.72 -27.95
C ASP A 540 54.22 39.82 -27.12
N HIS A 541 54.63 39.50 -25.89
CA HIS A 541 55.41 40.44 -25.06
C HIS A 541 56.74 40.85 -25.73
N GLU A 542 57.52 39.87 -26.20
CA GLU A 542 58.81 40.12 -26.85
C GLU A 542 58.67 40.77 -28.22
N ALA A 543 57.63 40.45 -28.99
CA ALA A 543 57.35 41.12 -30.25
C ALA A 543 57.05 42.62 -30.05
N ARG A 544 56.23 42.97 -29.06
CA ARG A 544 55.94 44.37 -28.72
C ARG A 544 57.18 45.10 -28.22
N ARG A 545 57.98 44.46 -27.37
CA ARG A 545 59.24 45.01 -26.85
C ARG A 545 60.22 45.30 -27.97
N ASN A 546 60.47 44.34 -28.84
CA ASN A 546 61.41 44.50 -29.96
C ASN A 546 60.93 45.55 -30.97
N ARG A 547 59.62 45.64 -31.24
CA ARG A 547 59.03 46.72 -32.05
C ARG A 547 59.29 48.11 -31.44
N ARG A 548 59.25 48.24 -30.12
CA ARG A 548 59.47 49.51 -29.40
C ARG A 548 60.93 49.96 -29.42
N TYR A 549 61.87 49.03 -29.38
CA TYR A 549 63.31 49.32 -29.35
C TYR A 549 64.01 49.16 -30.70
N GLY A 550 63.26 48.88 -31.79
CA GLY A 550 63.81 48.74 -33.14
C GLY A 550 64.76 47.54 -33.31
N ARG A 551 64.55 46.46 -32.55
CA ARG A 551 65.36 45.24 -32.63
C ARG A 551 64.63 44.14 -33.40
N GLY A 552 65.39 43.24 -34.04
CA GLY A 552 64.85 42.03 -34.68
C GLY A 552 64.57 40.93 -33.65
N LEU A 553 63.53 40.14 -33.90
CA LEU A 553 63.18 38.93 -33.13
C LEU A 553 63.36 37.71 -34.03
N SER A 554 64.00 36.66 -33.51
CA SER A 554 64.16 35.37 -34.20
C SER A 554 63.54 34.26 -33.36
N ILE A 555 62.88 33.31 -34.02
CA ILE A 555 62.28 32.13 -33.39
C ILE A 555 63.02 30.90 -33.90
N ILE A 556 63.41 30.01 -33.00
CA ILE A 556 63.99 28.71 -33.32
C ILE A 556 62.96 27.65 -32.93
N ILE A 557 62.62 26.78 -33.88
CA ILE A 557 61.74 25.64 -33.67
C ILE A 557 62.54 24.38 -33.96
N PHE A 558 62.51 23.43 -33.03
CA PHE A 558 63.14 22.13 -33.17
C PHE A 558 62.17 21.05 -32.68
N ASP A 559 62.31 19.84 -33.21
CA ASP A 559 61.46 18.68 -32.90
C ASP A 559 62.32 17.50 -32.42
N VAL A 560 61.69 16.56 -31.73
CA VAL A 560 62.31 15.30 -31.33
C VAL A 560 62.08 14.26 -32.41
N ASP A 561 63.16 13.85 -33.06
CA ASP A 561 63.08 12.84 -34.11
C ASP A 561 62.40 11.55 -33.63
N GLN A 562 61.45 11.07 -34.42
CA GLN A 562 60.74 9.81 -34.19
C GLN A 562 59.96 9.73 -32.86
N PHE A 563 59.56 10.87 -32.28
CA PHE A 563 58.85 10.94 -31.00
C PHE A 563 57.68 9.94 -30.88
N LYS A 564 56.87 9.81 -31.94
CA LYS A 564 55.72 8.89 -31.99
C LYS A 564 56.13 7.42 -31.81
N LYS A 565 57.23 6.99 -32.43
CA LYS A 565 57.73 5.61 -32.36
C LYS A 565 58.23 5.27 -30.96
N ILE A 566 58.86 6.23 -30.28
CA ILE A 566 59.30 6.09 -28.89
C ILE A 566 58.07 5.92 -27.97
N ALA A 567 57.04 6.74 -28.15
CA ALA A 567 55.80 6.66 -27.37
C ALA A 567 55.09 5.30 -27.54
N GLU A 568 55.03 4.79 -28.77
CA GLU A 568 54.42 3.49 -29.09
C GLU A 568 55.23 2.30 -28.53
N THR A 569 56.57 2.42 -28.45
CA THR A 569 57.46 1.31 -28.05
C THR A 569 57.62 1.19 -26.53
N TYR A 570 57.69 2.32 -25.82
CA TYR A 570 58.09 2.35 -24.40
C TYR A 570 57.00 2.84 -23.44
N GLY A 571 55.85 3.28 -23.96
CA GLY A 571 54.75 3.78 -23.13
C GLY A 571 54.98 5.20 -22.57
N GLN A 572 54.05 5.66 -21.72
CA GLN A 572 53.95 7.06 -21.31
C GLN A 572 54.97 7.49 -20.24
N GLU A 573 55.38 6.61 -19.32
CA GLU A 573 56.31 6.95 -18.23
C GLU A 573 57.74 7.29 -18.72
N PRO A 574 58.39 6.47 -19.57
CA PRO A 574 59.70 6.80 -20.12
C PRO A 574 59.65 8.05 -21.01
N LEU A 575 58.54 8.25 -21.72
CA LEU A 575 58.31 9.44 -22.53
C LEU A 575 58.27 10.70 -21.66
N SER A 576 57.52 10.69 -20.56
CA SER A 576 57.49 11.80 -19.59
C SER A 576 58.88 12.13 -19.04
N SER A 577 59.70 11.11 -18.79
CA SER A 577 61.09 11.30 -18.32
C SER A 577 61.99 11.94 -19.38
N LEU A 578 61.85 11.53 -20.66
CA LEU A 578 62.57 12.11 -21.78
C LEU A 578 62.26 13.61 -21.94
N VAL A 579 60.97 13.95 -22.01
CA VAL A 579 60.55 15.34 -22.24
C VAL A 579 60.87 16.22 -21.02
N SER A 580 60.76 15.69 -19.79
CA SER A 580 61.21 16.39 -18.58
C SER A 580 62.73 16.63 -18.57
N GLY A 581 63.53 15.65 -19.03
CA GLY A 581 64.98 15.81 -19.20
C GLY A 581 65.33 16.89 -20.22
N MET A 582 64.62 16.91 -21.35
CA MET A 582 64.78 17.96 -22.36
C MET A 582 64.38 19.34 -21.83
N GLY A 583 63.27 19.43 -21.10
CA GLY A 583 62.84 20.68 -20.47
C GLY A 583 63.91 21.27 -19.55
N ARG A 584 64.55 20.42 -18.75
CA ARG A 584 65.69 20.81 -17.91
C ARG A 584 66.90 21.31 -18.71
N LEU A 585 67.27 20.61 -19.80
CA LEU A 585 68.38 21.04 -20.68
C LEU A 585 68.10 22.39 -21.34
N VAL A 586 66.90 22.56 -21.90
CA VAL A 586 66.48 23.82 -22.52
C VAL A 586 66.51 24.94 -21.49
N SER A 587 65.99 24.72 -20.29
CA SER A 587 65.96 25.74 -19.24
C SER A 587 67.35 26.06 -18.66
N SER A 588 68.31 25.13 -18.68
CA SER A 588 69.67 25.38 -18.18
C SER A 588 70.53 26.14 -19.20
N ASP A 589 70.31 25.88 -20.48
CA ASP A 589 71.21 26.31 -21.54
C ASP A 589 70.69 27.53 -22.32
N LEU A 590 69.37 27.77 -22.27
CA LEU A 590 68.71 28.93 -22.88
C LEU A 590 68.17 29.85 -21.78
N ARG A 591 68.54 31.13 -21.86
CA ARG A 591 68.14 32.17 -20.92
C ARG A 591 66.92 32.96 -21.37
#